data_AF-A0AAP0X4S8-F1
#
_entry.id   AF-A0AAP0X4S8-F1
#
_cell.length_a   1.000
_cell.length_b   1.000
_cell.length_c   1.000
_cell.angle_alpha   90.00
_cell.angle_beta   90.00
_cell.angle_gamma   90.00
#
_symmetry.space_group_name_H-M   'P 1'
#
loop_
_entity.id
_entity.type
_entity.pdbx_description
1 polymer ?
#
loop_
_entity_poly.entity_id
_entity_poly.type
_entity_poly.pdbx_seq_one_letter_code
_entity_poly.pdbx_strand_id
1 'polypeptide(L)' 'MDGAPVRGESIPIRLFLSPYELTPTHRNINNKFSVKYYLNLVLVDEEDRRYFKQQEITLYRLPETS' A
#
# COMPACT_ATOMS: atom_id res chain seq x y z
N MET A 1 12.30 -7.64 6.56
CA MET A 1 13.62 -7.56 5.91
C MET A 1 14.60 -7.80 7.03
N ASP A 2 15.38 -8.87 6.92
CA ASP A 2 16.29 -9.24 7.99
C ASP A 2 17.59 -8.47 7.79
N GLY A 3 17.97 -7.66 8.79
CA GLY A 3 19.15 -6.81 8.76
C GLY A 3 18.86 -5.34 8.49
N ALA A 4 19.73 -4.48 9.02
CA ALA A 4 19.67 -3.04 8.83
C ALA A 4 20.26 -2.65 7.46
N PRO A 5 19.51 -1.90 6.62
CA PRO A 5 20.04 -1.46 5.35
C PRO A 5 21.19 -0.45 5.55
N VAL A 6 22.20 -0.50 4.69
CA VAL A 6 23.27 0.51 4.68
C VAL A 6 22.93 1.68 3.75
N ARG A 7 23.54 2.84 4.02
CA ARG A 7 23.30 4.05 3.23
C ARG A 7 23.65 3.80 1.75
N GLY A 8 22.68 4.04 0.89
CA GLY A 8 22.84 3.88 -0.57
C GLY A 8 22.30 2.55 -1.11
N GLU A 9 21.86 1.62 -0.25
CA GLU A 9 21.17 0.42 -0.71
C GLU A 9 19.79 0.74 -1.30
N SER A 10 19.40 -0.07 -2.29
CA SER A 10 18.08 -0.03 -2.91
C SER A 10 17.47 -1.42 -2.87
N ILE A 11 16.29 -1.54 -2.28
CA ILE A 11 15.56 -2.80 -2.16
C ILE A 11 14.40 -2.77 -3.15
N PRO A 12 14.38 -3.63 -4.17
CA PRO A 12 13.26 -3.70 -5.10
C PRO A 12 12.03 -4.31 -4.43
N ILE A 13 10.85 -3.73 -4.67
CA ILE A 13 9.57 -4.19 -4.14
C ILE A 13 8.64 -4.53 -5.29
N ARG A 14 8.02 -5.72 -5.24
CA ARG A 14 6.98 -6.14 -6.19
C ARG A 14 5.80 -6.73 -5.42
N LEU A 15 4.64 -6.09 -5.53
CA LEU A 15 3.39 -6.53 -4.93
C LEU A 15 2.39 -6.85 -6.06
N PHE A 16 2.00 -8.11 -6.20
CA PHE A 16 0.96 -8.50 -7.13
C PHE A 16 -0.41 -8.34 -6.47
N LEU A 17 -1.33 -7.63 -7.13
CA LEU A 17 -2.65 -7.32 -6.55
C LEU A 17 -3.69 -8.44 -6.78
N SER A 18 -3.47 -9.31 -7.78
CA SER A 18 -4.40 -10.38 -8.18
C SER A 18 -4.85 -11.36 -7.09
N PRO A 19 -4.00 -11.80 -6.12
CA PRO A 19 -4.44 -12.76 -5.10
C PRO A 19 -5.26 -12.12 -3.97
N TYR A 20 -5.38 -10.79 -3.93
CA TYR A 20 -6.11 -10.09 -2.89
C TYR A 20 -7.54 -9.77 -3.33
N GLU A 21 -8.50 -9.94 -2.43
CA GLU A 21 -9.89 -9.56 -2.65
C GLU A 21 -10.07 -8.03 -2.52
N LEU A 22 -9.67 -7.31 -3.58
CA LEU A 22 -9.72 -5.85 -3.63
C LEU A 22 -10.95 -5.36 -4.38
N THR A 23 -11.51 -4.24 -3.92
CA THR A 23 -12.50 -3.45 -4.66
C THR A 23 -11.83 -2.20 -5.24
N PRO A 24 -12.47 -1.50 -6.18
CA PRO A 24 -12.02 -0.16 -6.57
C PRO A 24 -12.05 0.81 -5.39
N THR A 25 -11.28 1.89 -5.49
CA THR A 25 -11.40 3.02 -4.58
C THR A 25 -12.75 3.70 -4.78
N HIS A 26 -13.51 3.87 -3.71
CA HIS A 26 -14.81 4.53 -3.72
C HIS A 26 -14.73 5.85 -2.96
N ARG A 27 -14.83 6.97 -3.67
CA ARG A 27 -14.77 8.31 -3.06
C ARG A 27 -16.18 8.85 -2.87
N ASN A 28 -16.58 9.03 -1.61
CA ASN A 28 -17.81 9.70 -1.19
C ASN A 28 -19.08 9.21 -1.92
N ILE A 29 -19.37 7.90 -1.83
CA ILE A 29 -20.53 7.31 -2.49
C ILE A 29 -21.80 7.81 -1.82
N ASN A 30 -22.52 8.69 -2.53
CA ASN A 30 -23.79 9.29 -2.10
C ASN A 30 -23.74 9.88 -0.68
N ASN A 31 -22.62 10.47 -0.27
CA ASN A 31 -22.41 10.98 1.10
C ASN A 31 -22.59 9.95 2.22
N LYS A 32 -22.50 8.65 1.91
CA LYS A 32 -22.70 7.56 2.89
C LYS A 32 -21.40 6.90 3.31
N PHE A 33 -20.49 6.65 2.38
CA PHE A 33 -19.24 5.97 2.69
C PHE A 33 -18.12 6.28 1.67
N SER A 34 -16.91 5.91 2.05
CA SER A 34 -15.75 5.85 1.15
C SER A 34 -14.95 4.57 1.42
N VAL A 35 -14.34 4.01 0.37
CA VAL A 35 -13.37 2.91 0.46
C VAL A 35 -12.06 3.42 -0.11
N LYS A 36 -11.01 3.42 0.72
CA LYS A 36 -9.69 3.94 0.38
C LYS A 36 -8.62 2.90 0.64
N TYR A 37 -7.57 2.92 -0.17
CA TYR A 37 -6.44 2.01 -0.06
C TYR A 37 -5.17 2.82 0.23
N TYR A 38 -4.31 2.28 1.08
CA TYR A 38 -3.07 2.94 1.48
C TYR A 38 -1.91 1.95 1.38
N LEU A 39 -0.79 2.41 0.85
CA LEU A 39 0.50 1.76 1.09
C LEU A 39 1.03 2.29 2.41
N ASN A 40 1.19 1.39 3.38
CA ASN A 40 1.73 1.71 4.69
C ASN A 40 3.13 1.11 4.82
N LEU A 41 4.16 1.96 4.79
CA LEU A 41 5.52 1.58 5.09
C LEU A 41 5.72 1.65 6.60
N VAL A 42 6.08 0.51 7.19
CA VAL A 42 6.38 0.37 8.62
C VAL A 42 7.85 0.01 8.75
N LEU A 43 8.60 0.82 9.50
CA LEU A 43 9.97 0.53 9.89
C LEU A 43 9.99 0.27 11.39
N VAL A 44 10.70 -0.78 11.80
CA VAL A 44 10.94 -1.13 13.19
C VAL A 44 12.45 -1.12 13.41
N ASP A 45 12.91 -0.46 14.45
CA ASP A 45 14.33 -0.44 14.82
C ASP A 45 14.65 -1.44 15.94
N GLU A 46 15.91 -1.45 16.38
CA GLU A 46 16.42 -2.36 17.42
C GLU A 46 15.84 -2.06 18.82
N GLU A 47 15.29 -0.87 19.05
CA GLU A 47 14.64 -0.46 20.30
C GLU A 47 13.11 -0.70 20.27
N ASP A 48 12.59 -1.45 19.28
CA ASP A 48 11.17 -1.69 19.01
C ASP A 48 10.37 -0.39 18.73
N ARG A 49 11.04 0.70 18.34
CA ARG A 49 10.38 1.93 17.91
C ARG A 49 9.85 1.76 16.49
N ARG A 50 8.61 2.21 16.27
CA ARG A 50 7.91 2.07 15.00
C ARG A 50 7.78 3.41 14.28
N TYR A 51 8.25 3.46 13.05
CA TYR A 51 8.12 4.61 12.16
C TYR A 51 7.15 4.27 11.03
N PHE A 52 6.22 5.18 10.76
CA PHE A 52 5.13 4.95 9.81
C PHE A 52 5.15 6.00 8.71
N LYS A 53 4.95 5.55 7.47
CA LYS A 53 4.65 6.43 6.34
C LYS A 53 3.52 5.82 5.52
N GLN A 54 2.42 6.56 5.40
CA GLN A 54 1.26 6.16 4.60
C GLN A 54 1.14 7.02 3.36
N GLN A 55 0.79 6.39 2.24
CA GLN A 55 0.45 7.05 1.00
C GLN A 55 -0.85 6.47 0.45
N GLU A 56 -1.85 7.32 0.19
CA GLU A 56 -3.11 6.90 -0.44
C GLU A 56 -2.84 6.43 -1.88
N ILE A 57 -3.43 5.30 -2.27
CA ILE A 57 -3.40 4.78 -3.63
C ILE A 57 -4.83 4.63 -4.18
N THR A 58 -4.97 4.87 -5.48
CA THR A 58 -6.24 4.73 -6.18
C THR A 58 -6.26 3.42 -6.94
N LEU A 59 -7.18 2.52 -6.58
CA LEU A 59 -7.43 1.28 -7.29
C LEU A 59 -8.63 1.46 -8.22
N TYR A 60 -8.51 0.94 -9.45
CA TYR A 60 -9.58 0.96 -10.45
C TYR A 60 -9.73 -0.44 -11.08
N ARG A 61 -10.95 -0.77 -11.47
CA ARG A 61 -11.23 -1.97 -12.26
C ARG A 61 -10.88 -1.67 -13.72
N LEU A 62 -9.97 -2.45 -14.30
CA LEU A 62 -9.70 -2.38 -15.73
C LEU A 62 -10.95 -2.83 -16.50
N PRO A 63 -11.34 -2.14 -17.58
CA PRO A 63 -12.36 -2.63 -18.48
C PRO A 63 -11.86 -3.91 -19.17
N GLU A 64 -12.74 -4.87 -19.39
CA GLU A 64 -12.43 -6.00 -20.26
C GLU A 64 -12.19 -5.45 -21.67
N THR A 65 -10.99 -5.68 -22.20
CA THR A 65 -10.70 -5.36 -23.59
C THR A 65 -11.34 -6.45 -24.43
N SER A 66 -12.30 -6.07 -25.28
CA SER A 66 -12.97 -6.98 -26.24
C SER A 66 -11.98 -7.60 -27.23
#